data_AF-A0A493TAL3-F1
#
_entry.id   AF-A0A493TAL3-F1
#
_cell.length_a   1.000
_cell.length_b   1.000
_cell.length_c   1.000
_cell.angle_alpha   90.00
_cell.angle_beta   90.00
_cell.angle_gamma   90.00
#
_symmetry.space_group_name_H-M   'P 1'
#
loop_
_entity.id
_entity.type
_entity.pdbx_description
1 polymer ?
#
loop_
_entity_poly.entity_id
_entity_poly.type
_entity_poly.pdbx_seq_one_letter_code
_entity_poly.pdbx_strand_id
1 'polypeptide(L)'
;MDFGTIWGQFIGSGCHPDPITSHRAAHTSGPFRPFCLPRNLSVTPCNTPNPPITPQNPPKNTPNPPQILYNRTMVQLGICAFREGMIKDAHNALLDIQSSGRAKELLGQGLLMRSLQERNPEQEKIEKRRQVPFHMHINLELLECVYLVAAMLLEIPYMAAHEFDARRRMISKQFHHQLRVGERQPLLGPPESMREHVVAASKAMKMGDWRTCHRFIVNEKMNGKVWDLFPEADKVRAMLVRKIQEESLRTYLFTYSSVYDSISMEILADMFQLDLPTVHSIISKMIINEELMASLDQPTQTVMM
;
A
#
# COMPACT_ATOMS: atom_id res chain seq x y z
N MET A 1 32.97 -92.68 16.82
CA MET A 1 31.95 -91.65 16.53
C MET A 1 32.72 -90.35 16.32
N ASP A 2 33.31 -90.03 15.15
CA ASP A 2 32.86 -90.19 13.75
C ASP A 2 31.56 -89.40 13.50
N PHE A 3 31.47 -88.42 12.60
CA PHE A 3 32.40 -87.79 11.61
C PHE A 3 32.37 -86.24 11.79
N GLY A 4 33.20 -85.37 11.20
CA GLY A 4 34.42 -85.55 10.38
C GLY A 4 34.61 -84.44 9.31
N THR A 5 35.69 -83.64 9.39
CA THR A 5 36.26 -82.74 8.32
C THR A 5 35.31 -81.59 7.83
N ILE A 6 35.61 -80.62 6.93
CA ILE A 6 36.74 -80.23 6.01
C ILE A 6 37.14 -78.74 6.26
N TRP A 7 38.26 -78.26 5.68
CA TRP A 7 38.71 -76.85 5.52
C TRP A 7 37.74 -75.91 4.73
N GLY A 8 38.06 -74.60 4.67
CA GLY A 8 37.65 -73.74 3.53
C GLY A 8 37.95 -72.23 3.67
N GLN A 9 38.97 -71.72 2.98
CA GLN A 9 39.41 -70.30 3.03
C GLN A 9 38.78 -69.43 1.91
N PHE A 10 38.79 -68.09 2.11
CA PHE A 10 38.77 -67.02 1.08
C PHE A 10 37.57 -66.85 0.10
N ILE A 11 36.82 -65.75 0.28
CA ILE A 11 36.77 -64.53 -0.57
C ILE A 11 35.68 -63.59 0.00
N GLY A 12 35.85 -62.27 -0.08
CA GLY A 12 34.92 -61.29 0.50
C GLY A 12 34.30 -60.31 -0.51
N SER A 13 33.17 -59.69 -0.15
CA SER A 13 32.56 -58.53 -0.82
C SER A 13 31.42 -57.94 0.03
N GLY A 14 31.05 -56.67 -0.23
CA GLY A 14 29.77 -56.06 0.19
C GLY A 14 29.68 -55.53 1.63
N CYS A 15 29.91 -54.22 1.83
CA CYS A 15 29.57 -53.52 3.08
C CYS A 15 28.22 -52.79 2.97
N HIS A 16 27.18 -53.37 3.58
CA HIS A 16 25.87 -52.83 4.06
C HIS A 16 24.84 -53.98 3.97
N PRO A 17 23.96 -54.18 4.99
CA PRO A 17 22.85 -53.25 5.21
C PRO A 17 22.51 -52.97 6.70
N ASP A 18 21.39 -52.28 6.91
CA ASP A 18 20.80 -51.90 8.19
C ASP A 18 19.93 -53.06 8.80
N PRO A 19 18.78 -52.82 9.48
CA PRO A 19 18.61 -52.32 10.85
C PRO A 19 17.82 -53.30 11.76
N ILE A 20 17.84 -53.10 13.09
CA ILE A 20 16.82 -53.68 14.00
C ILE A 20 16.28 -52.62 14.97
N THR A 21 14.96 -52.61 15.13
CA THR A 21 14.15 -51.67 15.92
C THR A 21 13.81 -52.19 17.33
N SER A 22 13.38 -51.31 18.25
CA SER A 22 12.00 -51.36 18.80
C SER A 22 11.68 -50.31 19.91
N HIS A 23 10.38 -50.12 20.16
CA HIS A 23 9.73 -49.59 21.38
C HIS A 23 9.92 -48.14 21.90
N ARG A 24 9.36 -47.18 21.15
CA ARG A 24 8.13 -46.40 21.51
C ARG A 24 7.94 -45.85 22.95
N ALA A 25 8.29 -44.58 23.19
CA ALA A 25 7.62 -43.58 24.08
C ALA A 25 8.35 -42.21 24.01
N ALA A 26 7.83 -41.03 24.41
CA ALA A 26 6.49 -40.44 24.35
C ALA A 26 6.56 -38.92 24.73
N HIS A 27 5.91 -38.03 23.97
CA HIS A 27 5.55 -36.62 24.29
C HIS A 27 6.62 -35.49 24.48
N THR A 28 6.10 -34.25 24.30
CA THR A 28 6.54 -32.92 24.78
C THR A 28 7.80 -32.21 24.21
N SER A 29 7.53 -31.28 23.27
CA SER A 29 7.97 -29.86 23.24
C SER A 29 9.38 -29.47 23.71
N GLY A 30 10.22 -28.98 22.78
CA GLY A 30 11.52 -28.37 23.08
C GLY A 30 11.50 -26.84 23.31
N PRO A 31 12.59 -26.23 23.81
CA PRO A 31 12.69 -24.80 24.12
C PRO A 31 13.36 -23.96 23.01
N PHE A 32 12.93 -22.69 22.87
CA PHE A 32 13.63 -21.67 22.09
C PHE A 32 14.85 -21.10 22.86
N ARG A 33 16.01 -20.95 22.19
CA ARG A 33 17.04 -19.95 22.51
C ARG A 33 17.75 -19.44 21.23
N PRO A 34 18.31 -18.21 21.23
CA PRO A 34 18.63 -17.48 20.00
C PRO A 34 20.02 -17.80 19.43
N PHE A 35 20.17 -17.63 18.11
CA PHE A 35 21.46 -17.71 17.42
C PHE A 35 22.14 -16.33 17.34
N CYS A 36 23.43 -16.28 17.67
CA CYS A 36 24.23 -15.05 17.64
C CYS A 36 24.74 -14.72 16.23
N LEU A 37 24.81 -13.42 15.90
CA LEU A 37 25.54 -12.92 14.74
C LEU A 37 27.06 -13.05 14.97
N PRO A 38 27.84 -13.64 14.04
CA PRO A 38 29.30 -13.58 14.11
C PRO A 38 29.80 -12.18 13.73
N ARG A 39 30.70 -11.63 14.56
CA ARG A 39 31.50 -10.44 14.21
C ARG A 39 32.74 -10.82 13.40
N ASN A 40 33.38 -9.80 12.82
CA ASN A 40 34.70 -9.81 12.17
C ASN A 40 34.76 -10.44 10.76
N LEU A 41 34.34 -9.64 9.78
CA LEU A 41 35.01 -9.58 8.46
C LEU A 41 35.64 -8.19 8.34
N SER A 42 36.91 -8.14 7.94
CA SER A 42 37.71 -6.91 7.87
C SER A 42 37.32 -6.04 6.69
N VAL A 43 36.90 -4.80 6.94
CA VAL A 43 36.50 -3.86 5.88
C VAL A 43 37.73 -3.25 5.19
N THR A 44 38.07 -3.75 4.01
CA THR A 44 38.90 -3.02 3.05
C THR A 44 38.04 -2.01 2.30
N PRO A 45 38.40 -0.70 2.24
CA PRO A 45 37.59 0.31 1.57
C PRO A 45 37.73 0.22 0.05
N CYS A 46 36.85 -0.55 -0.59
CA CYS A 46 36.68 -0.53 -2.05
C CYS A 46 36.05 0.80 -2.50
N ASN A 47 36.89 1.82 -2.71
CA ASN A 47 36.51 3.08 -3.34
C ASN A 47 36.21 2.88 -4.84
N THR A 48 35.08 2.25 -5.14
CA THR A 48 34.42 2.30 -6.45
C THR A 48 33.12 3.07 -6.29
N PRO A 49 32.90 4.19 -7.02
CA PRO A 49 31.62 4.88 -6.98
C PRO A 49 30.55 3.97 -7.58
N ASN A 50 29.63 3.49 -6.75
CA ASN A 50 28.48 2.72 -7.22
C ASN A 50 27.71 3.58 -8.24
N PRO A 51 27.49 3.09 -9.48
CA PRO A 51 26.71 3.85 -10.45
C PRO A 51 25.28 4.02 -9.93
N PRO A 52 24.62 5.16 -10.19
CA PRO A 52 23.25 5.37 -9.75
C PRO A 52 22.35 4.29 -10.37
N ILE A 53 21.60 3.58 -9.52
CA ILE A 53 20.66 2.55 -9.95
C ILE A 53 19.41 3.26 -10.48
N THR A 54 19.49 3.79 -11.71
CA THR A 54 18.41 4.53 -12.39
C THR A 54 17.83 3.76 -13.58
N PRO A 55 17.09 2.65 -13.36
CA PRO A 55 16.18 2.08 -14.35
C PRO A 55 14.87 2.91 -14.44
N GLN A 56 14.95 4.25 -14.33
CA GLN A 56 13.77 5.13 -14.44
C GLN A 56 13.15 5.12 -15.86
N ASN A 57 13.90 4.65 -16.86
CA ASN A 57 13.41 4.39 -18.20
C ASN A 57 13.75 2.93 -18.60
N PRO A 58 12.94 1.93 -18.18
CA PRO A 58 13.07 0.58 -18.74
C PRO A 58 12.71 0.61 -20.23
N PRO A 59 13.37 -0.21 -21.09
CA PRO A 59 13.06 -0.24 -22.51
C PRO A 59 11.60 -0.66 -22.72
N LYS A 60 10.81 0.18 -23.41
CA LYS A 60 9.36 0.01 -23.58
C LYS A 60 8.97 -1.21 -24.44
N ASN A 61 9.94 -1.91 -25.03
CA ASN A 61 9.74 -3.01 -25.95
C ASN A 61 10.20 -4.34 -25.32
N THR A 62 9.29 -5.31 -25.30
CA THR A 62 9.39 -6.69 -24.74
C THR A 62 9.25 -6.84 -23.20
N PRO A 63 8.22 -7.58 -22.70
CA PRO A 63 7.99 -7.79 -21.27
C PRO A 63 8.91 -8.87 -20.68
N ASN A 64 10.19 -8.52 -20.52
CA ASN A 64 11.22 -9.44 -20.05
C ASN A 64 11.12 -9.64 -18.52
N PRO A 65 11.59 -10.79 -17.97
CA PRO A 65 11.59 -11.06 -16.53
C PRO A 65 12.09 -9.90 -15.63
N PRO A 66 13.18 -9.16 -15.94
CA PRO A 66 13.59 -7.99 -15.16
C PRO A 66 12.56 -6.85 -15.11
N GLN A 67 11.68 -6.69 -16.12
CA GLN A 67 10.61 -5.69 -16.08
C GLN A 67 9.49 -6.08 -15.12
N ILE A 68 9.12 -7.38 -15.07
CA ILE A 68 8.17 -7.90 -14.09
C ILE A 68 8.73 -7.70 -12.67
N LEU A 69 10.02 -7.97 -12.46
CA LEU A 69 10.69 -7.70 -11.19
C LEU A 69 10.69 -6.21 -10.85
N TYR A 70 11.06 -5.32 -11.79
CA TYR A 70 11.03 -3.88 -11.61
C TYR A 70 9.64 -3.36 -11.22
N ASN A 71 8.58 -3.75 -11.94
CA ASN A 71 7.21 -3.35 -11.63
C ASN A 71 6.79 -3.79 -10.22
N ARG A 72 7.17 -5.00 -9.80
CA ARG A 72 6.89 -5.54 -8.46
C ARG A 72 7.67 -4.80 -7.37
N THR A 73 8.94 -4.46 -7.62
CA THR A 73 9.73 -3.63 -6.70
C THR A 73 9.16 -2.23 -6.59
N MET A 74 8.69 -1.62 -7.70
CA MET A 74 8.05 -0.30 -7.68
C MET A 74 6.75 -0.31 -6.86
N VAL A 75 5.93 -1.36 -6.98
CA VAL A 75 4.76 -1.55 -6.10
C VAL A 75 5.17 -1.66 -4.64
N GLN A 76 6.21 -2.44 -4.32
CA GLN A 76 6.68 -2.56 -2.93
C GLN A 76 7.25 -1.26 -2.38
N LEU A 77 7.91 -0.44 -3.20
CA LEU A 77 8.35 0.91 -2.84
C LEU A 77 7.16 1.85 -2.58
N GLY A 78 6.12 1.82 -3.42
CA GLY A 78 4.89 2.60 -3.20
C GLY A 78 4.14 2.20 -1.93
N ILE A 79 4.04 0.90 -1.65
CA ILE A 79 3.46 0.36 -0.40
C ILE A 79 4.32 0.73 0.82
N CYS A 80 5.66 0.75 0.68
CA CYS A 80 6.57 1.19 1.74
C CYS A 80 6.41 2.68 2.04
N ALA A 81 6.42 3.53 1.00
CA ALA A 81 6.17 4.97 1.13
C ALA A 81 4.81 5.27 1.79
N PHE A 82 3.78 4.48 1.48
CA PHE A 82 2.47 4.60 2.14
C PHE A 82 2.53 4.28 3.64
N ARG A 83 3.27 3.24 4.06
CA ARG A 83 3.44 2.90 5.49
C ARG A 83 4.11 4.00 6.29
N GLU A 84 5.10 4.67 5.72
CA GLU A 84 5.79 5.83 6.31
C GLU A 84 4.98 7.14 6.19
N GLY A 85 3.74 7.10 5.67
CA GLY A 85 2.87 8.27 5.53
C GLY A 85 3.25 9.25 4.41
N MET A 86 4.16 8.87 3.50
CA MET A 86 4.56 9.65 2.33
C MET A 86 3.53 9.51 1.20
N ILE A 87 2.31 9.99 1.43
CA ILE A 87 1.13 9.78 0.58
C ILE A 87 1.36 10.26 -0.87
N LYS A 88 2.07 11.39 -1.06
CA LYS A 88 2.37 11.95 -2.39
C LYS A 88 3.26 11.02 -3.21
N ASP A 89 4.33 10.51 -2.62
CA ASP A 89 5.29 9.64 -3.29
C ASP A 89 4.71 8.23 -3.52
N ALA A 90 3.91 7.75 -2.57
CA ALA A 90 3.13 6.52 -2.72
C ALA A 90 2.13 6.61 -3.89
N HIS A 91 1.38 7.71 -4.02
CA HIS A 91 0.50 7.93 -5.16
C HIS A 91 1.29 7.93 -6.48
N ASN A 92 2.38 8.70 -6.54
CA ASN A 92 3.18 8.86 -7.76
C ASN A 92 3.82 7.54 -8.22
N ALA A 93 4.35 6.73 -7.30
CA ALA A 93 4.94 5.42 -7.63
C ALA A 93 3.91 4.38 -8.12
N LEU A 94 2.65 4.52 -7.73
CA LEU A 94 1.57 3.59 -8.09
C LEU A 94 0.73 4.04 -9.30
N LEU A 95 0.80 5.33 -9.66
CA LEU A 95 -0.01 5.97 -10.70
C LEU A 95 0.12 5.27 -12.07
N ASP A 96 1.34 5.03 -12.56
CA ASP A 96 1.58 4.40 -13.86
C ASP A 96 1.06 2.95 -13.92
N ILE A 97 1.18 2.22 -12.81
CA ILE A 97 0.79 0.81 -12.72
C ILE A 97 -0.74 0.67 -12.69
N GLN A 98 -1.42 1.49 -11.90
CA GLN A 98 -2.89 1.45 -11.80
C GLN A 98 -3.61 2.11 -12.98
N SER A 99 -3.13 3.25 -13.48
CA SER A 99 -3.73 3.93 -14.64
C SER A 99 -3.67 3.10 -15.94
N SER A 100 -2.77 2.11 -16.01
CA SER A 100 -2.64 1.18 -17.14
C SER A 100 -3.84 0.25 -17.35
N GLY A 101 -4.69 0.05 -16.32
CA GLY A 101 -5.76 -0.96 -16.31
C GLY A 101 -5.29 -2.42 -16.39
N ARG A 102 -3.97 -2.68 -16.43
CA ARG A 102 -3.35 -4.00 -16.68
C ARG A 102 -2.41 -4.45 -15.55
N ALA A 103 -2.62 -3.95 -14.34
CA ALA A 103 -1.74 -4.21 -13.17
C ALA A 103 -1.48 -5.72 -12.93
N LYS A 104 -2.48 -6.58 -13.13
CA LYS A 104 -2.34 -8.05 -13.00
C LYS A 104 -1.29 -8.64 -13.96
N GLU A 105 -1.28 -8.15 -15.20
CA GLU A 105 -0.34 -8.59 -16.24
C GLU A 105 1.06 -8.01 -16.00
N LEU A 106 1.13 -6.71 -15.69
CA LEU A 106 2.39 -6.00 -15.40
C LEU A 106 3.15 -6.58 -14.20
N LEU A 107 2.45 -7.19 -13.24
CA LEU A 107 3.02 -7.83 -12.05
C LEU A 107 3.23 -9.35 -12.20
N GLY A 108 2.94 -9.91 -13.38
CA GLY A 108 3.11 -11.35 -13.67
C GLY A 108 2.14 -12.27 -12.92
N GLN A 109 0.99 -11.77 -12.46
CA GLN A 109 0.01 -12.52 -11.63
C GLN A 109 -1.09 -13.20 -12.46
N GLY A 110 -0.93 -13.26 -13.78
CA GLY A 110 -1.90 -13.83 -14.71
C GLY A 110 -2.42 -12.82 -15.72
N LEU A 111 -3.27 -13.29 -16.63
CA LEU A 111 -3.90 -12.48 -17.66
C LEU A 111 -5.28 -11.98 -17.20
N LEU A 112 -5.74 -10.87 -17.77
CA LEU A 112 -7.13 -10.40 -17.65
C LEU A 112 -7.99 -11.08 -18.71
N MET A 113 -9.18 -11.56 -18.35
CA MET A 113 -10.12 -12.29 -19.22
C MET A 113 -10.33 -11.59 -20.58
N ARG A 114 -10.45 -10.25 -20.54
CA ARG A 114 -10.66 -9.39 -21.71
C ARG A 114 -9.48 -9.38 -22.69
N SER A 115 -8.26 -9.67 -22.22
CA SER A 115 -7.07 -9.75 -23.07
C SER A 115 -6.78 -11.15 -23.62
N LEU A 116 -7.57 -12.19 -23.27
CA LEU A 116 -7.50 -13.48 -23.99
C LEU A 116 -8.20 -13.42 -25.35
N GLN A 117 -9.15 -12.50 -25.55
CA GLN A 117 -9.94 -12.38 -26.79
C GLN A 117 -9.12 -11.93 -28.01
N GLU A 118 -7.96 -11.30 -27.79
CA GLU A 118 -7.18 -10.59 -28.84
C GLU A 118 -5.73 -11.10 -28.99
N ARG A 119 -5.28 -12.13 -28.25
CA ARG A 119 -3.88 -12.60 -28.27
C ARG A 119 -3.68 -13.92 -28.99
N ASN A 120 -2.53 -14.06 -29.65
CA ASN A 120 -2.11 -15.32 -30.26
C ASN A 120 -1.81 -16.39 -29.17
N PRO A 121 -2.17 -17.67 -29.39
CA PRO A 121 -2.03 -18.73 -28.39
C PRO A 121 -0.56 -19.01 -28.00
N GLU A 122 0.39 -18.74 -28.91
CA GLU A 122 1.83 -18.85 -28.60
C GLU A 122 2.30 -17.78 -27.61
N GLN A 123 1.76 -16.56 -27.71
CA GLN A 123 2.07 -15.47 -26.77
C GLN A 123 1.50 -15.79 -25.39
N GLU A 124 0.25 -16.27 -25.30
CA GLU A 124 -0.33 -16.72 -24.02
C GLU A 124 0.54 -17.80 -23.37
N LYS A 125 1.00 -18.79 -24.14
CA LYS A 125 1.86 -19.89 -23.67
C LYS A 125 3.23 -19.41 -23.16
N ILE A 126 3.76 -18.31 -23.70
CA ILE A 126 5.01 -17.68 -23.24
C ILE A 126 4.76 -16.83 -21.99
N GLU A 127 3.69 -16.03 -21.95
CA GLU A 127 3.35 -15.20 -20.79
C GLU A 127 2.97 -16.04 -19.57
N LYS A 128 2.26 -17.16 -19.78
CA LYS A 128 1.92 -18.16 -18.75
C LYS A 128 3.16 -18.83 -18.14
N ARG A 129 4.26 -18.94 -18.90
CA ARG A 129 5.58 -19.37 -18.40
C ARG A 129 6.36 -18.27 -17.67
N ARG A 130 5.94 -16.99 -17.77
CA ARG A 130 6.54 -15.84 -17.07
C ARG A 130 5.76 -15.44 -15.81
N GLN A 131 4.70 -16.18 -15.46
CA GLN A 131 3.90 -15.90 -14.26
C GLN A 131 4.67 -16.25 -12.99
N VAL A 132 4.55 -15.40 -11.96
CA VAL A 132 5.15 -15.66 -10.64
C VAL A 132 4.30 -16.66 -9.83
N PRO A 133 4.91 -17.48 -8.95
CA PRO A 133 4.18 -18.36 -8.03
C PRO A 133 3.21 -17.59 -7.12
N PHE A 134 2.10 -18.23 -6.73
CA PHE A 134 1.04 -17.59 -5.93
C PHE A 134 1.53 -16.98 -4.60
N HIS A 135 2.47 -17.63 -3.91
CA HIS A 135 3.06 -17.10 -2.68
C HIS A 135 3.93 -15.83 -2.89
N MET A 136 4.18 -15.43 -4.14
CA MET A 136 4.81 -14.16 -4.50
C MET A 136 3.79 -13.13 -5.02
N HIS A 137 2.49 -13.43 -5.07
CA HIS A 137 1.48 -12.47 -5.54
C HIS A 137 1.30 -11.34 -4.52
N ILE A 138 1.15 -10.12 -5.03
CA ILE A 138 0.83 -8.93 -4.24
C ILE A 138 -0.66 -8.68 -4.44
N ASN A 139 -1.47 -8.69 -3.39
CA ASN A 139 -2.92 -8.55 -3.53
C ASN A 139 -3.28 -7.28 -4.32
N LEU A 140 -4.07 -7.44 -5.38
CA LEU A 140 -4.49 -6.35 -6.26
C LEU A 140 -5.57 -5.47 -5.62
N GLU A 141 -6.41 -6.02 -4.73
CA GLU A 141 -7.37 -5.23 -3.94
C GLU A 141 -6.63 -4.31 -2.95
N LEU A 142 -5.61 -4.83 -2.26
CA LEU A 142 -4.69 -4.04 -1.44
C LEU A 142 -4.03 -2.92 -2.25
N LEU A 143 -3.48 -3.25 -3.43
CA LEU A 143 -2.80 -2.29 -4.30
C LEU A 143 -3.74 -1.19 -4.82
N GLU A 144 -4.97 -1.53 -5.18
CA GLU A 144 -5.95 -0.54 -5.63
C GLU A 144 -6.50 0.28 -4.45
N CYS A 145 -6.68 -0.32 -3.26
CA CYS A 145 -7.12 0.40 -2.09
C CYS A 145 -6.09 1.43 -1.62
N VAL A 146 -4.81 1.05 -1.50
CA VAL A 146 -3.70 1.97 -1.17
C VAL A 146 -3.63 3.12 -2.18
N TYR A 147 -3.73 2.83 -3.47
CA TYR A 147 -3.73 3.86 -4.51
C TYR A 147 -4.96 4.79 -4.45
N LEU A 148 -6.17 4.26 -4.25
CA LEU A 148 -7.39 5.06 -4.18
C LEU A 148 -7.45 5.90 -2.89
N VAL A 149 -6.97 5.39 -1.75
CA VAL A 149 -6.86 6.16 -0.49
C VAL A 149 -5.79 7.24 -0.62
N ALA A 150 -4.65 6.97 -1.26
CA ALA A 150 -3.63 7.98 -1.52
C ALA A 150 -4.13 9.06 -2.51
N ALA A 151 -4.89 8.69 -3.54
CA ALA A 151 -5.54 9.64 -4.43
C ALA A 151 -6.60 10.48 -3.71
N MET A 152 -7.44 9.86 -2.87
CA MET A 152 -8.49 10.52 -2.07
C MET A 152 -7.92 11.65 -1.19
N LEU A 153 -6.86 11.36 -0.43
CA LEU A 153 -6.22 12.33 0.48
C LEU A 153 -5.55 13.50 -0.25
N LEU A 154 -5.28 13.39 -1.56
CA LEU A 154 -4.63 14.43 -2.37
C LEU A 154 -5.63 15.21 -3.23
N GLU A 155 -6.59 14.52 -3.83
CA GLU A 155 -7.59 15.11 -4.72
C GLU A 155 -8.64 15.89 -3.95
N ILE A 156 -9.10 15.44 -2.78
CA ILE A 156 -10.24 16.09 -2.08
C ILE A 156 -9.89 17.50 -1.56
N PRO A 157 -8.78 17.73 -0.83
CA PRO A 157 -8.40 19.08 -0.44
C PRO A 157 -8.14 19.98 -1.67
N TYR A 158 -7.53 19.43 -2.72
CA TYR A 158 -7.27 20.14 -3.97
C TYR A 158 -8.57 20.54 -4.70
N MET A 159 -9.55 19.63 -4.79
CA MET A 159 -10.86 19.84 -5.39
C MET A 159 -11.72 20.85 -4.60
N ALA A 160 -11.59 20.89 -3.27
CA ALA A 160 -12.27 21.88 -2.44
C ALA A 160 -11.66 23.28 -2.65
N ALA A 161 -10.33 23.42 -2.56
CA ALA A 161 -9.64 24.69 -2.81
C ALA A 161 -9.90 25.26 -4.22
N HIS A 162 -10.01 24.38 -5.23
CA HIS A 162 -10.24 24.77 -6.63
C HIS A 162 -11.70 24.56 -7.08
N GLU A 163 -12.67 24.56 -6.16
CA GLU A 163 -14.09 24.43 -6.52
C GLU A 163 -14.56 25.60 -7.41
N PHE A 164 -14.02 26.80 -7.20
CA PHE A 164 -14.37 27.99 -7.99
C PHE A 164 -13.49 28.23 -9.23
N ASP A 165 -12.37 27.50 -9.40
CA ASP A 165 -11.51 27.66 -10.58
C ASP A 165 -12.04 26.87 -11.79
N ALA A 166 -12.06 27.53 -12.95
CA ALA A 166 -12.40 26.94 -14.24
C ALA A 166 -11.28 26.04 -14.83
N ARG A 167 -10.04 26.14 -14.34
CA ARG A 167 -8.86 25.41 -14.86
C ARG A 167 -8.42 24.22 -14.00
N ARG A 168 -9.38 23.54 -13.36
CA ARG A 168 -9.17 22.34 -12.53
C ARG A 168 -8.22 21.31 -13.18
N ARG A 169 -7.07 21.05 -12.56
CA ARG A 169 -6.13 19.99 -12.96
C ARG A 169 -6.48 18.70 -12.22
N MET A 170 -6.93 17.66 -12.93
CA MET A 170 -7.16 16.34 -12.33
C MET A 170 -5.82 15.65 -12.02
N ILE A 171 -5.56 15.28 -10.76
CA ILE A 171 -4.33 14.57 -10.36
C ILE A 171 -4.45 13.08 -10.75
N SER A 172 -5.61 12.48 -10.54
CA SER A 172 -5.89 11.06 -10.80
C SER A 172 -7.15 10.87 -11.65
N LYS A 173 -6.95 10.56 -12.93
CA LYS A 173 -8.05 10.21 -13.87
C LYS A 173 -8.85 8.99 -13.42
N GLN A 174 -8.19 8.02 -12.77
CA GLN A 174 -8.82 6.79 -12.29
C GLN A 174 -9.72 7.06 -11.08
N PHE A 175 -9.27 7.87 -10.11
CA PHE A 175 -10.10 8.26 -8.97
C PHE A 175 -11.33 9.06 -9.42
N HIS A 176 -11.12 10.08 -10.27
CA HIS A 176 -12.20 10.85 -10.89
C HIS A 176 -13.20 9.99 -11.70
N HIS A 177 -12.76 8.88 -12.30
CA HIS A 177 -13.66 7.93 -12.97
C HIS A 177 -14.51 7.15 -11.96
N GLN A 178 -13.92 6.63 -10.88
CA GLN A 178 -14.67 5.90 -9.84
C GLN A 178 -15.70 6.81 -9.14
N LEU A 179 -15.33 8.05 -8.81
CA LEU A 179 -16.24 9.03 -8.23
C LEU A 179 -17.46 9.28 -9.14
N ARG A 180 -17.22 9.56 -10.42
CA ARG A 180 -18.27 9.77 -11.43
C ARG A 180 -19.16 8.54 -11.65
N VAL A 181 -18.63 7.33 -11.50
CA VAL A 181 -19.43 6.09 -11.55
C VAL A 181 -20.34 5.97 -10.32
N GLY A 182 -19.81 6.24 -9.12
CA GLY A 182 -20.59 6.27 -7.87
C GLY A 182 -21.47 7.51 -7.65
N GLU A 183 -21.45 8.47 -8.56
CA GLU A 183 -22.41 9.58 -8.67
C GLU A 183 -23.53 9.29 -9.68
N ARG A 184 -23.27 8.44 -10.68
CA ARG A 184 -24.23 8.05 -11.73
C ARG A 184 -25.17 6.92 -11.31
N GLN A 185 -24.93 6.27 -10.18
CA GLN A 185 -25.84 5.28 -9.62
C GLN A 185 -27.08 5.99 -9.03
N PRO A 186 -28.31 5.74 -9.53
CA PRO A 186 -29.52 6.41 -9.04
C PRO A 186 -29.99 5.89 -7.67
N LEU A 187 -29.44 4.75 -7.23
CA LEU A 187 -29.65 4.15 -5.92
C LEU A 187 -28.29 3.89 -5.28
N LEU A 188 -27.92 4.67 -4.27
CA LEU A 188 -26.77 4.35 -3.42
C LEU A 188 -27.24 3.50 -2.25
N GLY A 189 -26.81 2.23 -2.23
CA GLY A 189 -26.88 1.39 -1.04
C GLY A 189 -25.76 1.70 -0.04
N PRO A 190 -25.73 1.03 1.13
CA PRO A 190 -24.54 1.00 1.96
C PRO A 190 -23.37 0.37 1.17
N PRO A 191 -22.12 0.84 1.34
CA PRO A 191 -21.00 0.36 0.53
C PRO A 191 -20.65 -1.10 0.85
N GLU A 192 -20.42 -1.90 -0.19
CA GLU A 192 -20.04 -3.32 -0.07
C GLU A 192 -18.67 -3.57 -0.70
N SER A 193 -18.41 -2.96 -1.85
CA SER A 193 -17.11 -2.97 -2.53
C SER A 193 -16.10 -2.04 -1.85
N MET A 194 -14.82 -2.40 -1.93
CA MET A 194 -13.72 -1.53 -1.50
C MET A 194 -13.73 -0.16 -2.20
N ARG A 195 -14.16 -0.10 -3.47
CA ARG A 195 -14.27 1.16 -4.23
C ARG A 195 -15.40 2.03 -3.72
N GLU A 196 -16.54 1.43 -3.36
CA GLU A 196 -17.70 2.13 -2.81
C GLU A 196 -17.39 2.68 -1.41
N HIS A 197 -16.66 1.94 -0.57
CA HIS A 197 -16.21 2.43 0.73
C HIS A 197 -15.33 3.69 0.58
N VAL A 198 -14.36 3.68 -0.33
CA VAL A 198 -13.51 4.88 -0.59
C VAL A 198 -14.33 6.02 -1.21
N VAL A 199 -15.28 5.76 -2.11
CA VAL A 199 -16.15 6.81 -2.68
C VAL A 199 -17.12 7.39 -1.62
N ALA A 200 -17.64 6.57 -0.70
CA ALA A 200 -18.45 7.03 0.43
C ALA A 200 -17.63 7.87 1.41
N ALA A 201 -16.42 7.40 1.76
CA ALA A 201 -15.45 8.15 2.55
C ALA A 201 -15.07 9.49 1.87
N SER A 202 -14.92 9.49 0.55
CA SER A 202 -14.65 10.71 -0.23
C SER A 202 -15.76 11.76 -0.10
N LYS A 203 -17.03 11.32 -0.18
CA LYS A 203 -18.19 12.21 -0.01
C LYS A 203 -18.29 12.75 1.42
N ALA A 204 -18.02 11.92 2.43
CA ALA A 204 -17.94 12.35 3.83
C ALA A 204 -16.81 13.37 4.06
N MET A 205 -15.61 13.08 3.52
CA MET A 205 -14.44 13.95 3.64
C MET A 205 -14.65 15.31 2.99
N LYS A 206 -15.35 15.40 1.84
CA LYS A 206 -15.69 16.70 1.24
C LYS A 206 -16.58 17.57 2.16
N MET A 207 -17.43 16.95 2.98
CA MET A 207 -18.23 17.67 3.98
C MET A 207 -17.45 18.00 5.27
N GLY A 208 -16.16 17.65 5.35
CA GLY A 208 -15.32 17.80 6.54
C GLY A 208 -15.55 16.76 7.64
N ASP A 209 -16.47 15.80 7.47
CA ASP A 209 -16.74 14.77 8.48
C ASP A 209 -15.69 13.65 8.44
N TRP A 210 -14.61 13.88 9.18
CA TRP A 210 -13.54 12.92 9.37
C TRP A 210 -13.99 11.63 10.07
N ARG A 211 -15.05 11.68 10.90
CA ARG A 211 -15.51 10.54 11.72
C ARG A 211 -16.23 9.51 10.88
N THR A 212 -17.13 9.94 9.99
CA THR A 212 -17.77 9.00 9.04
C THR A 212 -16.82 8.58 7.93
N CYS A 213 -15.90 9.44 7.47
CA CYS A 213 -14.80 9.06 6.58
C CYS A 213 -13.95 7.91 7.18
N HIS A 214 -13.48 8.07 8.43
CA HIS A 214 -12.77 7.04 9.18
C HIS A 214 -13.58 5.73 9.28
N ARG A 215 -14.87 5.81 9.65
CA ARG A 215 -15.74 4.63 9.78
C ARG A 215 -15.94 3.86 8.47
N PHE A 216 -15.91 4.54 7.32
CA PHE A 216 -15.97 3.86 6.01
C PHE A 216 -14.63 3.19 5.64
N ILE A 217 -13.49 3.75 6.05
CA ILE A 217 -12.15 3.24 5.70
C ILE A 217 -11.67 2.13 6.64
N VAL A 218 -11.98 2.24 7.93
CA VAL A 218 -11.65 1.27 8.99
C VAL A 218 -12.91 0.49 9.39
N ASN A 219 -13.54 -0.10 8.37
CA ASN A 219 -14.64 -1.06 8.53
C ASN A 219 -14.08 -2.49 8.66
N GLU A 220 -14.74 -3.38 9.39
CA GLU A 220 -14.37 -4.80 9.54
C GLU A 220 -14.21 -5.49 8.17
N LYS A 221 -15.15 -5.22 7.24
CA LYS A 221 -15.11 -5.67 5.84
C LYS A 221 -13.86 -5.21 5.07
N MET A 222 -13.24 -4.08 5.44
CA MET A 222 -12.01 -3.57 4.83
C MET A 222 -10.75 -4.03 5.57
N ASN A 223 -10.80 -4.16 6.90
CA ASN A 223 -9.69 -4.71 7.69
C ASN A 223 -9.25 -6.07 7.16
N GLY A 224 -10.17 -7.05 7.11
CA GLY A 224 -9.85 -8.42 6.65
C GLY A 224 -9.51 -8.56 5.17
N LYS A 225 -9.73 -7.53 4.34
CA LYS A 225 -9.39 -7.53 2.90
C LYS A 225 -8.09 -6.79 2.57
N VAL A 226 -7.74 -5.77 3.36
CA VAL A 226 -6.70 -4.79 3.04
C VAL A 226 -5.77 -4.58 4.22
N TRP A 227 -6.27 -4.14 5.37
CA TRP A 227 -5.42 -3.65 6.46
C TRP A 227 -4.71 -4.79 7.21
N ASP A 228 -5.35 -5.93 7.40
CA ASP A 228 -4.77 -7.07 8.11
C ASP A 228 -3.77 -7.88 7.25
N LEU A 229 -3.56 -7.50 5.99
CA LEU A 229 -2.46 -7.99 5.14
C LEU A 229 -1.13 -7.28 5.40
N PHE A 230 -1.13 -6.19 6.17
CA PHE A 230 0.11 -5.50 6.57
C PHE A 230 0.72 -6.14 7.82
N PRO A 231 2.05 -6.40 7.85
CA PRO A 231 2.75 -6.87 9.06
C PRO A 231 2.67 -5.92 10.27
N GLU A 232 2.26 -4.66 10.05
CA GLU A 232 2.13 -3.62 11.08
C GLU A 232 0.81 -2.85 10.92
N ALA A 233 -0.30 -3.58 10.75
CA ALA A 233 -1.63 -3.02 10.48
C ALA A 233 -2.00 -1.85 11.40
N ASP A 234 -1.71 -1.91 12.69
CA ASP A 234 -2.08 -0.86 13.66
C ASP A 234 -1.33 0.46 13.47
N LYS A 235 -0.06 0.41 13.04
CA LYS A 235 0.69 1.63 12.68
C LYS A 235 0.07 2.30 11.46
N VAL A 236 -0.30 1.51 10.45
CA VAL A 236 -0.94 2.00 9.22
C VAL A 236 -2.34 2.56 9.54
N ARG A 237 -3.12 1.89 10.39
CA ARG A 237 -4.43 2.39 10.88
C ARG A 237 -4.27 3.73 11.59
N ALA A 238 -3.37 3.85 12.57
CA ALA A 238 -3.15 5.09 13.32
C ALA A 238 -2.64 6.25 12.44
N MET A 239 -1.67 5.97 11.54
CA MET A 239 -1.18 6.94 10.57
C MET A 239 -2.30 7.44 9.65
N LEU A 240 -3.15 6.53 9.16
CA LEU A 240 -4.24 6.85 8.26
C LEU A 240 -5.36 7.66 8.95
N VAL A 241 -5.70 7.35 10.21
CA VAL A 241 -6.61 8.19 11.02
C VAL A 241 -6.08 9.61 11.12
N ARG A 242 -4.81 9.78 11.51
CA ARG A 242 -4.17 11.10 11.60
C ARG A 242 -4.19 11.84 10.26
N LYS A 243 -3.88 11.17 9.15
CA LYS A 243 -3.91 11.80 7.81
C LYS A 243 -5.32 12.17 7.35
N ILE A 244 -6.34 11.37 7.70
CA ILE A 244 -7.74 11.73 7.45
C ILE A 244 -8.11 12.98 8.26
N GLN A 245 -7.76 13.06 9.55
CA GLN A 245 -8.04 14.26 10.36
C GLN A 245 -7.34 15.51 9.80
N GLU A 246 -6.03 15.42 9.51
CA GLU A 246 -5.23 16.54 8.99
C GLU A 246 -5.77 17.08 7.64
N GLU A 247 -6.14 16.21 6.70
CA GLU A 247 -6.65 16.61 5.38
C GLU A 247 -8.16 16.92 5.37
N SER A 248 -8.96 16.34 6.29
CA SER A 248 -10.36 16.76 6.51
C SER A 248 -10.45 18.17 7.08
N LEU A 249 -9.55 18.56 7.99
CA LEU A 249 -9.44 19.94 8.48
C LEU A 249 -9.16 20.92 7.33
N ARG A 250 -8.20 20.60 6.43
CA ARG A 250 -7.95 21.41 5.22
C ARG A 250 -9.19 21.54 4.36
N THR A 251 -9.86 20.42 4.08
CA THR A 251 -11.04 20.35 3.22
C THR A 251 -12.22 21.16 3.79
N TYR A 252 -12.44 21.07 5.11
CA TYR A 252 -13.45 21.84 5.83
C TYR A 252 -13.18 23.35 5.72
N LEU A 253 -11.95 23.79 5.98
CA LEU A 253 -11.56 25.20 5.84
C LEU A 253 -11.73 25.71 4.40
N PHE A 254 -11.38 24.92 3.38
CA PHE A 254 -11.60 25.30 1.98
C PHE A 254 -13.07 25.40 1.59
N THR A 255 -13.94 24.54 2.16
CA THR A 255 -15.36 24.49 1.80
C THR A 255 -16.19 25.55 2.52
N TYR A 256 -15.80 25.93 3.74
CA TYR A 256 -16.59 26.81 4.61
C TYR A 256 -15.95 28.17 4.92
N SER A 257 -14.74 28.48 4.43
CA SER A 257 -14.10 29.80 4.62
C SER A 257 -14.99 30.97 4.22
N SER A 258 -15.74 30.86 3.12
CA SER A 258 -16.67 31.88 2.63
C SER A 258 -17.93 32.09 3.50
N VAL A 259 -18.10 31.32 4.57
CA VAL A 259 -19.26 31.38 5.50
C VAL A 259 -18.83 31.84 6.90
N TYR A 260 -17.55 31.74 7.24
CA TYR A 260 -17.01 32.09 8.57
C TYR A 260 -16.18 33.36 8.51
N ASP A 261 -16.62 34.40 9.23
CA ASP A 261 -15.88 35.66 9.40
C ASP A 261 -14.67 35.48 10.36
N SER A 262 -14.85 34.68 11.42
CA SER A 262 -13.78 34.27 12.34
C SER A 262 -14.00 32.87 12.94
N ILE A 263 -12.91 32.17 13.29
CA ILE A 263 -12.91 30.81 13.84
C ILE A 263 -11.81 30.68 14.92
N SER A 264 -12.14 30.13 16.10
CA SER A 264 -11.13 29.79 17.13
C SER A 264 -10.41 28.47 16.78
N MET A 265 -9.08 28.44 16.92
CA MET A 265 -8.29 27.22 16.75
C MET A 265 -8.58 26.16 17.81
N GLU A 266 -9.04 26.53 19.00
CA GLU A 266 -9.42 25.57 20.06
C GLU A 266 -10.63 24.73 19.63
N ILE A 267 -11.64 25.37 19.04
CA ILE A 267 -12.84 24.69 18.52
C ILE A 267 -12.47 23.73 17.37
N LEU A 268 -11.51 24.11 16.52
CA LEU A 268 -11.00 23.23 15.45
C LEU A 268 -10.21 22.05 16.03
N ALA A 269 -9.39 22.26 17.07
CA ALA A 269 -8.65 21.20 17.76
C ALA A 269 -9.59 20.14 18.36
N ASP A 270 -10.65 20.57 19.07
CA ASP A 270 -11.65 19.67 19.66
C ASP A 270 -12.51 18.96 18.60
N MET A 271 -12.92 19.67 17.55
CA MET A 271 -13.76 19.11 16.47
C MET A 271 -13.03 18.00 15.70
N PHE A 272 -11.78 18.25 15.32
CA PHE A 272 -10.95 17.32 14.55
C PHE A 272 -10.13 16.35 15.42
N GLN A 273 -10.09 16.55 16.74
CA GLN A 273 -9.28 15.77 17.70
C GLN A 273 -7.79 15.77 17.33
N LEU A 274 -7.25 16.98 17.12
CA LEU A 274 -5.86 17.25 16.75
C LEU A 274 -5.21 18.21 17.75
N ASP A 275 -3.90 18.06 17.99
CA ASP A 275 -3.16 18.99 18.85
C ASP A 275 -3.21 20.41 18.28
N LEU A 276 -3.48 21.40 19.13
CA LEU A 276 -3.42 22.83 18.80
C LEU A 276 -2.18 23.26 17.98
N PRO A 277 -0.92 22.86 18.32
CA PRO A 277 0.24 23.18 17.47
C PRO A 277 0.22 22.51 16.10
N THR A 278 -0.42 21.35 15.95
CA THR A 278 -0.64 20.69 14.64
C THR A 278 -1.64 21.49 13.81
N VAL A 279 -2.76 21.91 14.42
CA VAL A 279 -3.78 22.78 13.80
C VAL A 279 -3.17 24.11 13.33
N HIS A 280 -2.45 24.81 14.22
CA HIS A 280 -1.72 26.03 13.89
C HIS A 280 -0.72 25.81 12.74
N SER A 281 0.08 24.74 12.77
CA SER A 281 1.06 24.46 11.70
C SER A 281 0.39 24.20 10.33
N ILE A 282 -0.77 23.55 10.33
CA ILE A 282 -1.58 23.33 9.12
C ILE A 282 -2.09 24.67 8.56
N ILE A 283 -2.72 25.48 9.40
CA ILE A 283 -3.35 26.75 9.00
C ILE A 283 -2.31 27.78 8.56
N SER A 284 -1.24 27.99 9.33
CA SER A 284 -0.14 28.89 8.91
C SER A 284 0.45 28.48 7.57
N LYS A 285 0.55 27.18 7.28
CA LYS A 285 1.04 26.69 5.99
C LYS A 285 0.05 26.94 4.84
N MET A 286 -1.26 26.89 5.09
CA MET A 286 -2.27 27.25 4.08
C MET A 286 -2.21 28.74 3.75
N ILE A 287 -2.07 29.60 4.77
CA ILE A 287 -1.92 31.06 4.59
C ILE A 287 -0.62 31.39 3.84
N ILE A 288 0.51 30.80 4.22
CA ILE A 288 1.82 31.02 3.56
C ILE A 288 1.84 30.51 2.11
N ASN A 289 1.08 29.47 1.80
CA ASN A 289 0.94 28.95 0.43
C ASN A 289 -0.05 29.75 -0.43
N GLU A 290 -0.68 30.80 0.09
CA GLU A 290 -1.80 31.53 -0.53
C GLU A 290 -3.02 30.62 -0.85
N GLU A 291 -3.12 29.46 -0.18
CA GLU A 291 -4.23 28.49 -0.30
C GLU A 291 -5.50 29.00 0.41
N LEU A 292 -5.33 29.82 1.45
CA LEU A 292 -6.41 30.38 2.27
C LEU A 292 -6.16 31.88 2.46
N MET A 293 -7.09 32.71 1.99
CA MET A 293 -7.11 34.13 2.34
C MET A 293 -7.63 34.24 3.77
N ALA A 294 -6.70 34.37 4.72
CA ALA A 294 -6.98 34.50 6.13
C ALA A 294 -5.79 35.13 6.86
N SER A 295 -6.06 35.76 8.01
CA SER A 295 -5.06 36.22 8.97
C SER A 295 -5.20 35.45 10.30
N LEU A 296 -4.09 35.27 11.00
CA LEU A 296 -4.04 34.55 12.27
C LEU A 296 -3.68 35.53 13.40
N ASP A 297 -4.59 35.76 14.34
CA ASP A 297 -4.28 36.54 15.54
C ASP A 297 -3.64 35.66 16.60
N GLN A 298 -2.39 35.97 16.93
CA GLN A 298 -1.56 35.16 17.82
C GLN A 298 -1.95 35.20 19.31
N PRO A 299 -2.36 36.34 19.92
CA PRO A 299 -2.81 36.37 21.31
C PRO A 299 -4.20 35.78 21.55
N THR A 300 -5.17 35.93 20.64
CA THR A 300 -6.52 35.34 20.81
C THR A 300 -6.66 33.93 20.23
N GLN A 301 -5.70 33.47 19.43
CA GLN A 301 -5.74 32.17 18.73
C GLN A 301 -6.94 32.00 17.79
N THR A 302 -7.43 33.11 17.25
CA THR A 302 -8.48 33.14 16.23
C THR A 302 -7.91 33.34 14.84
N VAL A 303 -8.52 32.66 13.86
CA VAL A 303 -8.35 32.91 12.44
C VAL A 303 -9.47 33.85 12.00
N MET A 304 -9.13 34.92 11.28
CA MET A 304 -10.07 35.79 10.58
C MET A 304 -9.91 35.56 9.08
N MET A 305 -11.01 35.45 8.32
CA MET A 305 -10.99 35.23 6.86
C MET A 305 -10.89 36.55 6.06
#